data_AF-A0A3D5M4F5-F1
#
_entry.id   AF-A0A3D5M4F5-F1
#
_cell.length_a   1.000
_cell.length_b   1.000
_cell.length_c   1.000
_cell.angle_alpha   90.00
_cell.angle_beta   90.00
_cell.angle_gamma   90.00
#
_symmetry.space_group_name_H-M   'P 1'
#
loop_
_entity.id
_entity.type
_entity.pdbx_description
1 polymer ?
#
loop_
_entity_poly.entity_id
_entity_poly.type
_entity_poly.pdbx_seq_one_letter_code
_entity_poly.pdbx_strand_id
1 'polypeptide(L)'
;MSSNTANNKKQNHLEYRVFPEPHWRLTPGNSAIHSEILLVHGLGEHAGRMLSVASFLANQGFAVRILDLPGHGGDGSESHHRLMRAYLTEGGPAEVLHAIRNLSAADQQHLHHVRD
;
A
#
# COMPACT_ATOMS: atom_id res chain seq x y z
N MET A 1 -31.70 -18.46 -10.95
CA MET A 1 -31.52 -17.74 -9.67
C MET A 1 -30.26 -18.26 -9.01
N SER A 2 -29.13 -17.60 -9.25
CA SER A 2 -27.88 -17.90 -8.54
C SER A 2 -27.35 -16.60 -7.95
N SER A 3 -27.22 -16.64 -6.64
CA SER A 3 -26.93 -15.57 -5.69
C SER A 3 -25.74 -14.70 -6.09
N ASN A 4 -26.03 -13.43 -6.34
CA ASN A 4 -25.05 -12.35 -6.37
C ASN A 4 -24.64 -12.07 -4.92
N THR A 5 -23.74 -12.88 -4.37
CA THR A 5 -23.10 -12.61 -3.08
C THR A 5 -22.07 -11.51 -3.29
N ALA A 6 -22.56 -10.28 -3.50
CA ALA A 6 -21.74 -9.09 -3.51
C ALA A 6 -21.04 -9.00 -2.15
N ASN A 7 -19.77 -9.37 -2.18
CA ASN A 7 -18.89 -9.52 -1.04
C ASN A 7 -18.75 -8.14 -0.37
N ASN A 8 -19.54 -7.89 0.68
CA ASN A 8 -19.56 -6.64 1.43
C ASN A 8 -18.30 -6.50 2.32
N LYS A 9 -17.11 -6.71 1.76
CA LYS A 9 -15.85 -6.41 2.41
C LYS A 9 -15.64 -4.90 2.28
N LYS A 10 -15.86 -4.15 3.36
CA LYS A 10 -15.38 -2.76 3.43
C LYS A 10 -13.89 -2.73 3.11
N GLN A 11 -13.49 -1.78 2.28
CA GLN A 11 -12.11 -1.64 1.83
C GLN A 11 -11.16 -1.40 3.01
N ASN A 12 -9.98 -1.99 2.94
CA ASN A 12 -8.91 -1.74 3.90
C ASN A 12 -8.48 -0.27 3.84
N HIS A 13 -8.19 0.31 5.00
CA HIS A 13 -7.77 1.71 5.12
C HIS A 13 -6.24 1.79 5.09
N LEU A 14 -5.69 2.44 4.06
CA LEU A 14 -4.28 2.72 3.92
C LEU A 14 -3.98 4.13 4.43
N GLU A 15 -3.00 4.26 5.32
CA GLU A 15 -2.51 5.53 5.85
C GLU A 15 -0.99 5.52 5.94
N TYR A 16 -0.37 6.69 5.82
CA TYR A 16 1.05 6.90 6.13
C TYR A 16 1.19 7.51 7.52
N ARG A 17 2.13 6.99 8.32
CA ARG A 17 2.40 7.42 9.70
C ARG A 17 3.88 7.75 9.85
N VAL A 18 4.20 8.77 10.65
CA VAL A 18 5.59 9.22 10.88
C VAL A 18 6.18 8.78 12.22
N PHE A 19 5.39 8.18 13.12
CA PHE A 19 5.83 7.73 14.44
C PHE A 19 5.36 6.29 14.71
N PRO A 20 6.18 5.41 15.34
CA PRO A 20 7.51 5.66 15.90
C PRO A 20 8.61 5.87 14.83
N GLU A 21 8.43 5.28 13.65
CA GLU A 21 9.23 5.53 12.45
C GLU A 21 8.28 5.71 11.27
N PRO A 22 8.69 6.38 10.17
CA PRO A 22 7.88 6.48 8.97
C PRO A 22 7.48 5.11 8.40
N HIS A 23 6.18 4.86 8.26
CA HIS A 23 5.65 3.59 7.74
C HIS A 23 4.25 3.74 7.14
N TRP A 24 3.92 2.82 6.25
CA TRP A 24 2.55 2.60 5.79
C TRP A 24 1.83 1.69 6.77
N ARG A 25 0.55 1.97 7.00
CA ARG A 25 -0.34 1.10 7.77
C ARG A 25 -1.57 0.78 6.97
N LEU A 26 -1.86 -0.52 6.85
CA LEU A 26 -3.08 -1.04 6.26
C LEU A 26 -3.96 -1.63 7.37
N THR A 27 -5.10 -0.99 7.62
CA THR A 27 -6.05 -1.38 8.68
C THR A 27 -7.27 -2.07 8.07
N PRO A 28 -7.72 -3.23 8.60
CA PRO A 28 -8.92 -3.91 8.14
C PRO A 28 -10.17 -3.02 8.22
N GLY A 29 -10.99 -3.01 7.16
CA GLY A 29 -12.16 -2.12 7.09
C GLY A 29 -13.36 -2.50 7.97
N ASN A 30 -13.41 -3.72 8.51
CA ASN A 30 -14.66 -4.26 9.11
C ASN A 30 -14.45 -5.24 10.29
N SER A 31 -13.35 -5.16 11.05
CA SER A 31 -13.11 -6.08 12.17
C SER A 31 -12.33 -5.43 13.30
N ALA A 32 -12.58 -5.89 14.54
CA ALA A 32 -11.66 -5.63 15.63
C ALA A 32 -10.28 -6.17 15.24
N ILE A 33 -9.25 -5.34 15.40
CA ILE A 33 -7.88 -5.73 15.09
C ILE A 33 -7.50 -6.86 16.05
N HIS A 34 -7.20 -8.05 15.51
CA HIS A 34 -6.76 -9.18 16.33
C HIS A 34 -5.36 -8.91 16.91
N SER A 35 -4.43 -8.52 16.03
CA SER A 35 -3.05 -8.18 16.36
C SER A 35 -2.39 -7.38 15.23
N GLU A 36 -1.17 -6.92 15.46
CA GLU A 36 -0.37 -6.21 14.47
C GLU A 36 0.70 -7.10 13.85
N ILE A 37 0.98 -6.89 12.56
CA ILE A 37 2.08 -7.52 11.84
C ILE A 37 2.98 -6.43 11.27
N LEU A 38 4.28 -6.58 11.46
CA LEU A 38 5.30 -5.75 10.81
C LEU A 38 5.86 -6.50 9.59
N LEU A 39 5.68 -5.93 8.41
CA LEU A 39 6.28 -6.42 7.17
C LEU A 39 7.55 -5.62 6.88
N VAL A 40 8.67 -6.35 6.82
CA VAL A 40 9.98 -5.84 6.40
C VAL A 40 10.29 -6.45 5.04
N HIS A 41 10.57 -5.61 4.05
CA HIS A 41 10.90 -6.08 2.70
C HIS A 41 12.38 -6.50 2.59
N GLY A 42 12.71 -7.25 1.54
CA GLY A 42 14.09 -7.65 1.21
C GLY A 42 14.86 -6.62 0.39
N LEU A 43 16.08 -6.98 -0.03
CA LEU A 43 16.93 -6.15 -0.89
C LEU A 43 16.25 -5.87 -2.25
N GLY A 44 16.27 -4.62 -2.70
CA GLY A 44 15.70 -4.21 -3.99
C GLY A 44 14.17 -4.12 -4.00
N GLU A 45 13.52 -4.29 -2.85
CA GLU A 45 12.08 -4.14 -2.68
C GLU A 45 11.71 -2.86 -1.94
N HIS A 46 10.41 -2.56 -1.87
CA HIS A 46 9.86 -1.42 -1.14
C HIS A 46 8.43 -1.72 -0.64
N ALA A 47 7.90 -0.89 0.25
CA ALA A 47 6.62 -1.08 0.91
C ALA A 47 5.45 -1.27 -0.06
N GLY A 48 5.46 -0.53 -1.16
CA GLY A 48 4.48 -0.67 -2.26
C GLY A 48 4.29 -2.10 -2.74
N ARG A 49 5.36 -2.86 -3.03
CA ARG A 49 5.22 -4.24 -3.51
C ARG A 49 4.67 -5.19 -2.43
N MET A 50 4.82 -4.84 -1.16
CA MET A 50 4.31 -5.64 -0.05
C MET A 50 2.81 -5.41 0.19
N LEU A 51 2.17 -4.44 -0.47
CA LEU A 51 0.76 -4.10 -0.23
C LEU A 51 -0.22 -5.23 -0.57
N SER A 52 0.10 -6.08 -1.55
CA SER A 52 -0.74 -7.25 -1.87
C SER A 52 -0.75 -8.26 -0.72
N VAL A 53 0.41 -8.56 -0.13
CA VAL A 53 0.57 -9.41 1.06
C VAL A 53 -0.09 -8.75 2.27
N ALA A 54 0.12 -7.45 2.47
CA ALA A 54 -0.52 -6.71 3.54
C ALA A 54 -2.05 -6.74 3.43
N SER A 55 -2.59 -6.60 2.22
CA SER A 55 -4.03 -6.67 1.96
C SER A 55 -4.59 -8.06 2.26
N PHE A 56 -3.86 -9.12 1.89
CA PHE A 56 -4.20 -10.49 2.25
C PHE A 56 -4.28 -10.65 3.78
N LEU A 57 -3.27 -10.21 4.52
CA LEU A 57 -3.23 -10.27 5.98
C LEU A 57 -4.32 -9.41 6.64
N ALA A 58 -4.56 -8.20 6.13
CA ALA A 58 -5.61 -7.32 6.62
C ALA A 58 -7.00 -7.93 6.44
N ASN A 59 -7.22 -8.64 5.32
CA ASN A 59 -8.46 -9.39 5.09
C ASN A 59 -8.67 -10.56 6.08
N GLN A 60 -7.64 -10.94 6.85
CA GLN A 60 -7.72 -11.92 7.94
C GLN A 60 -7.83 -11.27 9.33
N GLY A 61 -7.92 -9.94 9.42
CA GLY A 61 -8.12 -9.21 10.69
C GLY A 61 -6.85 -8.64 11.33
N PHE A 62 -5.70 -8.69 10.65
CA PHE A 62 -4.45 -8.08 11.14
C PHE A 62 -4.32 -6.62 10.71
N ALA A 63 -3.87 -5.74 11.60
CA ALA A 63 -3.36 -4.45 11.16
C ALA A 63 -1.92 -4.62 10.72
N VAL A 64 -1.59 -4.17 9.50
CA VAL A 64 -0.28 -4.42 8.91
C VAL A 64 0.49 -3.13 8.80
N ARG A 65 1.69 -3.08 9.38
CA ARG A 65 2.66 -2.01 9.20
C ARG A 65 3.69 -2.44 8.17
N ILE A 66 4.03 -1.55 7.25
CA ILE A 66 4.97 -1.81 6.17
C ILE A 66 5.93 -0.64 6.17
N LEU A 67 7.19 -0.92 6.50
CA LEU A 67 8.26 0.07 6.48
C LEU A 67 9.05 -0.04 5.19
N ASP A 68 9.57 1.10 4.74
CA ASP A 68 10.67 1.14 3.79
C ASP A 68 11.99 1.14 4.58
N LEU A 69 12.92 0.27 4.19
CA LEU A 69 14.28 0.26 4.75
C LEU A 69 15.08 1.48 4.26
N PRO A 70 16.10 1.96 5.01
CA PRO A 70 16.89 3.12 4.60
C PRO A 70 17.39 3.05 3.15
N GLY A 71 17.30 4.18 2.44
CA GLY A 71 17.63 4.27 1.02
C GLY A 71 16.54 3.75 0.07
N HIS A 72 15.38 3.37 0.58
CA HIS A 72 14.21 2.98 -0.20
C HIS A 72 12.98 3.77 0.28
N GLY A 73 11.94 3.81 -0.54
CA GLY A 73 10.60 4.26 -0.12
C GLY A 73 10.16 5.62 -0.62
N GLY A 74 9.30 6.25 0.16
CA GLY A 74 8.66 7.53 -0.16
C GLY A 74 8.36 8.35 1.10
N ASP A 75 8.00 9.62 0.91
CA ASP A 75 7.77 10.60 1.98
C ASP A 75 6.33 10.63 2.51
N GLY A 76 5.43 9.82 1.93
CA GLY A 76 4.01 9.81 2.27
C GLY A 76 3.21 11.01 1.76
N SER A 77 3.73 11.77 0.79
CA SER A 77 2.98 12.81 0.08
C SER A 77 1.73 12.27 -0.62
N GLU A 78 0.92 13.16 -1.16
CA GLU A 78 -0.25 12.78 -1.97
C GLU A 78 0.17 11.98 -3.22
N SER A 79 1.27 12.34 -3.87
CA SER A 79 1.79 11.59 -5.01
C SER A 79 2.27 10.19 -4.59
N HIS A 80 2.88 10.05 -3.40
CA HIS A 80 3.17 8.73 -2.85
C HIS A 80 1.92 7.94 -2.51
N HIS A 81 0.88 8.55 -1.94
CA HIS A 81 -0.38 7.86 -1.71
C HIS A 81 -0.99 7.34 -3.02
N ARG A 82 -0.93 8.10 -4.12
CA ARG A 82 -1.37 7.63 -5.44
C ARG A 82 -0.55 6.44 -5.94
N LEU A 83 0.78 6.49 -5.80
CA LEU A 83 1.66 5.38 -6.12
C LEU A 83 1.29 4.13 -5.31
N MET A 84 1.10 4.28 -4.00
CA MET A 84 0.75 3.16 -3.11
C MET A 84 -0.64 2.61 -3.41
N ARG A 85 -1.60 3.47 -3.76
CA ARG A 85 -2.91 3.01 -4.24
C ARG A 85 -2.77 2.15 -5.48
N ALA A 86 -1.95 2.54 -6.46
CA ALA A 86 -1.72 1.73 -7.65
C ALA A 86 -1.20 0.32 -7.28
N TYR A 87 -0.25 0.21 -6.37
CA TYR A 87 0.20 -1.09 -5.87
C TYR A 87 -0.89 -1.91 -5.13
N LEU A 88 -1.83 -1.24 -4.48
CA LEU A 88 -2.89 -1.88 -3.71
C LEU A 88 -4.07 -2.32 -4.58
N THR A 89 -4.40 -1.54 -5.62
CA THR A 89 -5.61 -1.72 -6.43
C THR A 89 -5.33 -2.38 -7.77
N GLU A 90 -4.16 -2.14 -8.36
CA GLU A 90 -3.81 -2.75 -9.64
C GLU A 90 -3.38 -4.20 -9.45
N GLY A 91 -3.62 -5.00 -10.49
CA GLY A 91 -3.33 -6.43 -10.49
C GLY A 91 -1.85 -6.74 -10.61
N GLY A 92 -1.45 -7.22 -11.79
CA GLY A 92 -0.07 -7.63 -12.05
C GLY A 92 0.91 -6.46 -12.19
N PRO A 93 2.21 -6.76 -12.32
CA PRO A 93 3.24 -5.74 -12.49
C PRO A 93 3.02 -4.83 -13.71
N ALA A 94 2.43 -5.35 -14.78
CA ALA A 94 2.18 -4.59 -16.00
C ALA A 94 1.11 -3.51 -15.78
N GLU A 95 0.04 -3.86 -15.06
CA GLU A 95 -1.06 -2.98 -14.70
C GLU A 95 -0.58 -1.88 -13.75
N VAL A 96 0.21 -2.26 -12.74
CA VAL A 96 0.86 -1.30 -11.83
C VAL A 96 1.74 -0.32 -12.62
N LEU A 97 2.61 -0.81 -13.51
CA LEU A 97 3.47 0.06 -14.33
C LEU A 97 2.66 0.98 -15.24
N HIS A 98 1.56 0.49 -15.82
CA HIS A 98 0.66 1.29 -16.62
C HIS A 98 0.02 2.41 -15.80
N ALA A 99 -0.50 2.11 -14.62
CA ALA A 99 -1.08 3.10 -13.71
C ALA A 99 -0.06 4.17 -13.31
N ILE A 100 1.18 3.76 -12.96
CA ILE A 100 2.27 4.69 -12.62
C ILE A 100 2.59 5.62 -13.80
N ARG A 101 2.69 5.08 -15.01
CA ARG A 101 2.97 5.87 -16.23
C ARG A 101 1.86 6.85 -16.59
N ASN A 102 0.64 6.60 -16.12
CA ASN A 102 -0.52 7.47 -16.35
C ASN A 102 -0.76 8.47 -15.20
N LEU A 103 0.10 8.51 -14.18
CA LEU A 103 0.06 9.58 -13.17
C LEU A 103 0.30 10.95 -13.82
N SER A 104 -0.18 12.02 -13.18
CA SER A 104 0.02 13.37 -13.68
C SER A 104 1.52 13.72 -13.74
N ALA A 105 1.90 14.64 -14.63
CA ALA A 105 3.30 15.07 -14.72
C ALA A 105 3.84 15.63 -13.40
N ALA A 106 2.99 16.32 -12.63
CA ALA A 106 3.34 16.82 -11.29
C ALA A 106 3.62 15.67 -10.31
N ASP A 107 2.77 14.64 -10.31
CA ASP A 107 2.99 13.45 -9.47
C ASP A 107 4.25 12.70 -9.87
N GLN A 108 4.48 12.51 -11.18
CA GLN A 108 5.69 11.86 -11.68
C GLN A 108 6.95 12.63 -11.27
N GLN A 109 6.95 13.96 -11.43
CA GLN A 109 8.07 14.81 -11.05
C GLN A 109 8.36 14.73 -9.55
N HIS A 110 7.32 14.77 -8.71
CA HIS A 110 7.49 14.64 -7.27
C HIS A 110 8.05 13.25 -6.89
N LEU A 111 7.49 12.17 -7.45
CA LEU A 111 7.95 10.81 -7.18
C LEU A 111 9.40 10.57 -7.62
N HIS A 112 9.87 11.25 -8.67
CA HIS A 112 11.28 11.23 -9.04
C HIS A 112 12.16 11.90 -7.99
N HIS A 113 11.75 13.08 -7.49
CA HIS A 113 12.55 13.84 -6.54
C HIS A 113 12.76 13.14 -5.20
N VAL A 114 11.78 12.37 -4.72
CA VAL A 114 11.87 11.69 -3.43
C VAL A 114 12.71 10.40 -3.49
N ARG A 115 13.00 9.90 -4.69
CA ARG A 115 13.84 8.70 -4.89
C ARG A 115 15.34 9.01 -4.92
N ASP A 116 15.72 10.28 -5.06
CA ASP A 116 17.10 10.79 -5.14
C ASP A 116 17.60 11.29 -3.77
#